data_AF-A0A2H0D0A4-F1
#
_entry.id   AF-A0A2H0D0A4-F1
#
_cell.length_a   1.000
_cell.length_b   1.000
_cell.length_c   1.000
_cell.angle_alpha   90.00
_cell.angle_beta   90.00
_cell.angle_gamma   90.00
#
_symmetry.space_group_name_H-M   'P 1'
#
loop_
_entity.id
_entity.type
_entity.pdbx_description
1 polymer ?
#
loop_
_entity_poly.entity_id
_entity_poly.type
_entity_poly.pdbx_seq_one_letter_code
_entity_poly.pdbx_strand_id
1 'polypeptide(L)'
;SYEEARELIHWLEAKKDRPMFTACCPAWVKFVEFYYPEFISHLTTTRSPHIHSAIIAKTYWAELMGKKPQDVMVVSIMPCTAKKQEISLITQRYQRLPIVDYVVTTREYAYLLRRAKIDFPKLESKELDNPLGNPSGAGIIYGASGGVMESALRSADYMLRVKKETGSLKPIINGENYQLTKNKYSPVSQGRIEFKQVRGQQGIKEAVVNIGGKNLRVAVVSGLGNARKLIENIKAKKCQYDYVEVMACPGGCIGGGGQPVPVSAEIRAQRAAALYNLDQNLAMRAAHENESLLAVYRDYFKGRQKLIEQLMHCQYNVASRTGYVKKF
;
A
#
# COMPACT_ATOMS: atom_id res chain seq x y z
N SER A 1 -2.18 2.62 3.61
CA SER A 1 -3.23 3.56 3.17
C SER A 1 -3.47 4.65 4.18
N TYR A 2 -3.46 4.39 5.50
CA TYR A 2 -3.64 5.47 6.48
C TYR A 2 -2.55 6.55 6.35
N GLU A 3 -1.26 6.19 6.32
CA GLU A 3 -0.23 7.20 6.06
C GLU A 3 -0.23 7.76 4.64
N GLU A 4 -0.42 6.91 3.64
CA GLU A 4 -0.44 7.39 2.26
C GLU A 4 -1.58 8.40 2.02
N ALA A 5 -2.72 8.23 2.70
CA ALA A 5 -3.82 9.20 2.71
C ALA A 5 -3.43 10.52 3.40
N ARG A 6 -2.71 10.45 4.53
CA ARG A 6 -2.17 11.64 5.20
C ARG A 6 -1.17 12.38 4.31
N GLU A 7 -0.26 11.65 3.69
CA GLU A 7 0.71 12.20 2.75
C GLU A 7 0.01 12.82 1.53
N LEU A 8 -1.01 12.16 0.96
CA LEU A 8 -1.82 12.72 -0.13
C LEU A 8 -2.47 14.05 0.26
N ILE A 9 -3.08 14.13 1.44
CA ILE A 9 -3.69 15.38 1.94
C ILE A 9 -2.64 16.47 2.06
N HIS A 10 -1.48 16.16 2.66
CA HIS A 10 -0.38 17.10 2.74
C HIS A 10 0.11 17.53 1.36
N TRP A 11 0.24 16.60 0.40
CA TRP A 11 0.66 16.86 -0.97
C TRP A 11 -0.26 17.86 -1.67
N LEU A 12 -1.57 17.68 -1.52
CA LEU A 12 -2.60 18.55 -2.08
C LEU A 12 -2.58 19.95 -1.45
N GLU A 13 -2.35 20.03 -0.14
CA GLU A 13 -2.37 21.30 0.61
C GLU A 13 -1.10 22.12 0.40
N ALA A 14 0.05 21.45 0.36
CA ALA A 14 1.34 22.06 0.06
C ALA A 14 1.50 22.40 -1.43
N LYS A 15 0.52 22.07 -2.28
CA LYS A 15 0.53 22.28 -3.74
C LYS A 15 1.80 21.73 -4.39
N LYS A 16 2.29 20.58 -3.91
CA LYS A 16 3.43 19.87 -4.50
C LYS A 16 3.11 19.45 -5.95
N ASP A 17 4.16 19.19 -6.72
CA ASP A 17 4.03 18.74 -8.11
C ASP A 17 3.19 17.47 -8.22
N ARG A 18 2.33 17.41 -9.24
CA ARG A 18 1.35 16.34 -9.46
C ARG A 18 1.62 15.59 -10.76
N PRO A 19 1.30 14.29 -10.84
CA PRO A 19 0.58 13.50 -9.82
C PRO A 19 1.48 13.03 -8.67
N MET A 20 0.88 12.71 -7.51
CA MET A 20 1.52 11.82 -6.54
C MET A 20 1.38 10.38 -7.04
N PHE A 21 2.46 9.60 -7.06
CA PHE A 21 2.46 8.19 -7.43
C PHE A 21 2.54 7.30 -6.18
N THR A 22 1.77 6.21 -6.16
CA THR A 22 1.96 5.13 -5.18
C THR A 22 3.36 4.54 -5.29
N ALA A 23 3.94 4.04 -4.20
CA ALA A 23 5.29 3.43 -4.18
C ALA A 23 5.33 2.02 -3.57
N CYS A 24 4.17 1.41 -3.31
CA CYS A 24 4.09 0.10 -2.66
C CYS A 24 4.57 -1.09 -3.54
N CYS A 25 4.69 -0.89 -4.86
CA CYS A 25 5.19 -1.86 -5.83
C CYS A 25 6.70 -1.64 -6.09
N PRO A 26 7.60 -2.53 -5.62
CA PRO A 26 9.06 -2.29 -5.71
C PRO A 26 9.58 -2.25 -7.15
N ALA A 27 8.98 -3.05 -8.03
CA ALA A 27 9.33 -3.05 -9.44
C ALA A 27 8.96 -1.73 -10.14
N TRP A 28 7.87 -1.07 -9.70
CA TRP A 28 7.52 0.27 -10.16
C TRP A 28 8.52 1.32 -9.65
N VAL A 29 8.87 1.28 -8.36
CA VAL A 29 9.90 2.18 -7.79
C VAL A 29 11.21 2.04 -8.56
N LYS A 30 11.71 0.82 -8.75
CA LYS A 30 12.93 0.58 -9.54
C LYS A 30 12.83 1.05 -10.98
N PHE A 31 11.65 0.91 -11.60
CA PHE A 31 11.41 1.43 -12.94
C PHE A 31 11.56 2.96 -12.98
N VAL A 32 11.02 3.69 -12.01
CA VAL A 32 11.20 5.14 -11.89
C VAL A 32 12.67 5.49 -11.69
N GLU A 33 13.35 4.85 -10.72
CA GLU A 33 14.75 5.12 -10.41
C GLU A 33 15.70 4.94 -11.61
N PHE A 34 15.38 4.03 -12.54
CA PHE A 34 16.21 3.71 -13.72
C PHE A 34 15.83 4.41 -15.03
N TYR A 35 14.55 4.73 -15.21
CA TYR A 35 14.03 5.20 -16.50
C TYR A 35 13.44 6.60 -16.43
N TYR A 36 12.98 7.02 -15.26
CA TYR A 36 12.26 8.28 -15.04
C TYR A 36 12.68 8.94 -13.73
N PRO A 37 13.99 9.17 -13.48
CA PRO A 37 14.47 9.73 -12.23
C PRO A 37 13.86 11.11 -11.91
N GLU A 38 13.41 11.86 -12.92
CA GLU A 38 12.69 13.13 -12.75
C GLU A 38 11.35 12.97 -12.01
N PHE A 39 10.78 11.76 -11.97
CA PHE A 39 9.54 11.45 -11.25
C PHE A 39 9.78 10.83 -9.86
N ILE A 40 11.03 10.77 -9.37
CA ILE A 40 11.32 10.30 -8.01
C ILE A 40 10.62 11.18 -6.96
N SER A 41 10.64 12.51 -7.16
CA SER A 41 9.98 13.47 -6.27
C SER A 41 8.45 13.34 -6.26
N HIS A 42 7.88 12.62 -7.24
CA HIS A 42 6.45 12.33 -7.34
C HIS A 42 6.05 11.04 -6.63
N LEU A 43 6.98 10.17 -6.22
CA LEU A 43 6.68 8.97 -5.45
C LEU A 43 6.29 9.34 -4.01
N THR A 44 5.20 8.74 -3.51
CA THR A 44 4.88 8.75 -2.07
C THR A 44 6.06 8.20 -1.28
N THR A 45 6.47 8.93 -0.25
CA THR A 45 7.53 8.50 0.67
C THR A 45 7.03 7.42 1.61
N THR A 46 5.71 7.25 1.74
CA THR A 46 5.09 6.18 2.52
C THR A 46 5.62 4.80 2.09
N ARG A 47 6.19 4.07 3.06
CA ARG A 47 6.69 2.70 2.88
C ARG A 47 5.57 1.73 2.49
N SER A 48 5.95 0.61 1.89
CA SER A 48 4.97 -0.39 1.48
C SER A 48 4.37 -1.15 2.67
N PRO A 49 3.18 -1.77 2.52
CA PRO A 49 2.41 -2.30 3.65
C PRO A 49 3.15 -3.34 4.49
N HIS A 50 3.91 -4.24 3.86
CA HIS A 50 4.64 -5.26 4.63
C HIS A 50 5.83 -4.66 5.40
N ILE A 51 6.43 -3.58 4.89
CA ILE A 51 7.45 -2.85 5.65
C ILE A 51 6.79 -2.13 6.83
N HIS A 52 5.63 -1.48 6.64
CA HIS A 52 4.85 -0.89 7.73
C HIS A 52 4.50 -1.91 8.80
N SER A 53 3.87 -3.03 8.44
CA SER A 53 3.51 -4.07 9.41
C SER A 53 4.74 -4.60 10.16
N ALA A 54 5.85 -4.79 9.46
CA ALA A 54 7.07 -5.32 10.04
C ALA A 54 7.80 -4.35 10.97
N ILE A 55 7.85 -3.05 10.63
CA ILE A 55 8.46 -2.06 11.52
C ILE A 55 7.62 -1.89 12.79
N ILE A 56 6.28 -1.88 12.68
CA ILE A 56 5.38 -1.86 13.85
C ILE A 56 5.56 -3.13 14.69
N ALA A 57 5.76 -4.30 14.09
CA ALA A 57 6.06 -5.53 14.81
C ALA A 57 7.41 -5.46 15.57
N LYS A 58 8.46 -4.92 14.93
CA LYS A 58 9.79 -4.79 15.54
C LYS A 58 9.92 -3.63 16.54
N THR A 59 8.97 -2.69 16.56
CA THR A 59 8.99 -1.55 17.49
C THR A 59 7.86 -1.63 18.50
N TYR A 60 6.64 -1.27 18.11
CA TYR A 60 5.49 -1.18 19.01
C TYR A 60 5.14 -2.53 19.64
N TRP A 61 4.99 -3.59 18.83
CA TRP A 61 4.66 -4.91 19.35
C TRP A 61 5.79 -5.49 20.21
N ALA A 62 7.04 -5.32 19.77
CA ALA A 62 8.22 -5.76 20.53
C ALA A 62 8.26 -5.12 21.93
N GLU A 63 8.02 -3.81 22.01
CA GLU A 63 7.95 -3.06 23.27
C GLU A 63 6.85 -3.60 24.20
N LEU A 64 5.64 -3.85 23.67
CA LEU A 64 4.54 -4.43 24.43
C LEU A 64 4.86 -5.83 24.97
N MET A 65 5.65 -6.63 24.24
CA MET A 65 6.04 -7.98 24.64
C MET A 65 7.33 -8.01 25.48
N GLY A 66 7.89 -6.86 25.85
CA GLY A 66 9.17 -6.78 26.56
C GLY A 66 10.35 -7.37 25.77
N LYS A 67 10.28 -7.35 24.43
CA LYS A 67 11.30 -7.86 23.51
C LYS A 67 12.10 -6.70 22.91
N LYS A 68 13.36 -6.96 22.59
CA LYS A 68 14.17 -6.00 21.83
C LYS A 68 13.95 -6.21 20.32
N PRO A 69 14.09 -5.18 19.48
CA PRO A 69 13.89 -5.31 18.03
C PRO A 69 14.74 -6.42 17.37
N GLN A 70 15.95 -6.66 17.87
CA GLN A 70 16.83 -7.74 17.38
C GLN A 70 16.34 -9.16 17.71
N ASP A 71 15.45 -9.30 18.70
CA ASP A 71 14.91 -10.59 19.13
C ASP A 71 13.63 -10.96 18.34
N VAL A 72 13.13 -10.06 17.49
CA VAL A 72 11.91 -10.24 16.69
C VAL A 72 12.29 -10.50 15.24
N MET A 73 11.95 -11.69 14.75
CA MET A 73 12.09 -12.05 13.34
C MET A 73 10.76 -11.89 12.61
N VAL A 74 10.75 -11.14 11.50
CA VAL A 74 9.57 -10.92 10.67
C VAL A 74 9.75 -11.62 9.33
N VAL A 75 8.83 -12.54 9.04
CA VAL A 75 8.74 -13.26 7.77
C VAL A 75 7.47 -12.83 7.04
N SER A 76 7.64 -12.35 5.80
CA SER A 76 6.56 -11.90 4.93
C SER A 76 6.23 -12.96 3.88
N ILE A 77 4.98 -13.42 3.81
CA ILE A 77 4.50 -14.26 2.70
C ILE A 77 3.92 -13.34 1.61
N MET A 78 4.50 -13.36 0.42
CA MET A 78 4.21 -12.38 -0.63
C MET A 78 3.90 -13.03 -1.99
N PRO A 79 2.97 -12.50 -2.78
CA PRO A 79 2.74 -12.98 -4.14
C PRO A 79 3.79 -12.48 -5.15
N CYS A 80 4.89 -11.89 -4.68
CA CYS A 80 5.81 -11.10 -5.47
C CYS A 80 7.28 -11.44 -5.18
N THR A 81 8.08 -11.59 -6.23
CA THR A 81 9.53 -11.78 -6.14
C THR A 81 10.27 -10.47 -5.87
N ALA A 82 9.79 -9.34 -6.40
CA ALA A 82 10.42 -8.03 -6.18
C ALA A 82 10.42 -7.59 -4.71
N LYS A 83 9.51 -8.13 -3.89
CA LYS A 83 9.51 -7.92 -2.43
C LYS A 83 10.78 -8.45 -1.76
N LYS A 84 11.43 -9.49 -2.30
CA LYS A 84 12.75 -9.96 -1.82
C LYS A 84 13.86 -8.92 -2.04
N GLN A 85 13.77 -8.15 -3.12
CA GLN A 85 14.72 -7.06 -3.42
C GLN A 85 14.41 -5.79 -2.61
N GLU A 86 13.14 -5.52 -2.29
CA GLU A 86 12.78 -4.39 -1.41
C GLU A 86 13.44 -4.50 -0.04
N ILE A 87 13.42 -5.68 0.58
CA ILE A 87 13.98 -5.89 1.92
C ILE A 87 15.53 -5.83 1.96
N SER A 88 16.19 -5.90 0.80
CA SER A 88 17.64 -5.76 0.71
C SER A 88 18.11 -4.31 0.66
N LEU A 89 17.19 -3.34 0.53
CA LEU A 89 17.52 -1.93 0.42
C LEU A 89 17.95 -1.35 1.78
N ILE A 90 18.98 -0.50 1.77
CA ILE A 90 19.44 0.21 2.98
C ILE A 90 18.34 1.09 3.58
N THR A 91 17.48 1.67 2.74
CA THR A 91 16.34 2.50 3.14
C THR A 91 15.23 1.72 3.84
N GLN A 92 15.28 0.39 3.77
CA GLN A 92 14.36 -0.54 4.43
C GLN A 92 15.02 -1.25 5.63
N ARG A 93 15.96 -0.55 6.28
CA ARG A 93 16.53 -0.93 7.58
C ARG A 93 16.04 -0.02 8.69
N TYR A 94 15.89 -0.61 9.87
CA TYR A 94 15.69 0.12 11.11
C TYR A 94 16.97 0.05 11.92
N GLN A 95 17.63 1.19 12.09
CA GLN A 95 18.99 1.26 12.60
C GLN A 95 19.92 0.40 11.70
N ARG A 96 20.51 -0.67 12.23
CA ARG A 96 21.31 -1.63 11.46
C ARG A 96 20.56 -2.93 11.14
N LEU A 97 19.35 -3.10 11.65
CA LEU A 97 18.55 -4.31 11.51
C LEU A 97 17.69 -4.28 10.23
N PRO A 98 17.47 -5.42 9.57
CA PRO A 98 16.45 -5.52 8.54
C PRO A 98 15.06 -5.26 9.13
N ILE A 99 14.22 -4.49 8.45
CA ILE A 99 12.82 -4.30 8.87
C ILE A 99 12.03 -5.59 8.67
N VAL A 100 12.24 -6.27 7.54
CA VAL A 100 11.71 -7.61 7.24
C VAL A 100 12.89 -8.53 7.03
N ASP A 101 12.97 -9.63 7.78
CA ASP A 101 14.10 -10.55 7.74
C ASP A 101 14.04 -11.46 6.51
N TYR A 102 12.85 -11.99 6.20
CA TYR A 102 12.66 -12.89 5.07
C TYR A 102 11.37 -12.60 4.31
N VAL A 103 11.45 -12.76 2.98
CA VAL A 103 10.27 -12.78 2.11
C VAL A 103 10.18 -14.16 1.45
N VAL A 104 9.06 -14.84 1.68
CA VAL A 104 8.71 -16.14 1.11
C VAL A 104 7.58 -15.92 0.11
N THR A 105 7.70 -16.45 -1.10
CA THR A 105 6.64 -16.35 -2.10
C THR A 105 5.49 -17.29 -1.79
N THR A 106 4.30 -17.04 -2.33
CA THR A 106 3.15 -17.96 -2.21
C THR A 106 3.51 -19.38 -2.64
N ARG A 107 4.30 -19.55 -3.71
CA ARG A 107 4.78 -20.88 -4.15
C ARG A 107 5.76 -21.52 -3.17
N GLU A 108 6.73 -20.75 -2.67
CA GLU A 108 7.68 -21.26 -1.67
C GLU A 108 6.95 -21.67 -0.38
N TYR A 109 5.96 -20.89 0.06
CA TYR A 109 5.16 -21.23 1.23
C TYR A 109 4.33 -22.49 1.01
N ALA A 110 3.67 -22.63 -0.15
CA ALA A 110 2.94 -23.85 -0.51
C ALA A 110 3.86 -25.09 -0.55
N TYR A 111 5.10 -24.92 -1.01
CA TYR A 111 6.10 -25.98 -0.97
C TYR A 111 6.48 -26.36 0.47
N LEU A 112 6.67 -25.39 1.37
CA LEU A 112 6.95 -25.65 2.79
C LEU A 112 5.81 -26.42 3.47
N LEU A 113 4.55 -26.06 3.21
CA LEU A 113 3.38 -26.79 3.73
C LEU A 113 3.39 -28.26 3.28
N ARG A 114 3.61 -28.51 1.98
CA ARG A 114 3.70 -29.88 1.43
C ARG A 114 4.87 -30.66 2.03
N ARG A 115 6.04 -30.02 2.16
CA ARG A 115 7.24 -30.64 2.76
C ARG A 115 6.99 -31.01 4.22
N ALA A 116 6.25 -30.20 4.95
CA ALA A 116 5.83 -30.45 6.33
C ALA A 116 4.66 -31.45 6.46
N LYS A 117 4.17 -32.00 5.34
CA LYS A 117 3.00 -32.90 5.28
C LYS A 117 1.73 -32.29 5.91
N ILE A 118 1.56 -30.98 5.76
CA ILE A 118 0.37 -30.26 6.24
C ILE A 118 -0.73 -30.33 5.17
N ASP A 119 -1.88 -30.88 5.53
CA ASP A 119 -3.09 -30.92 4.69
C ASP A 119 -3.88 -29.61 4.84
N PHE A 120 -3.48 -28.59 4.08
CA PHE A 120 -4.00 -27.22 4.22
C PHE A 120 -5.53 -27.11 4.12
N PRO A 121 -6.23 -27.79 3.19
CA PRO A 121 -7.70 -27.78 3.12
C PRO A 121 -8.43 -28.30 4.37
N LYS A 122 -7.76 -29.09 5.22
CA LYS A 122 -8.36 -29.67 6.44
C LYS A 122 -8.04 -28.87 7.71
N LEU A 123 -7.28 -27.79 7.61
CA LEU A 123 -6.96 -26.97 8.77
C LEU A 123 -8.18 -26.21 9.26
N GLU A 124 -8.37 -26.21 10.57
CA GLU A 124 -9.36 -25.35 11.22
C GLU A 124 -8.91 -23.88 11.16
N SER A 125 -9.86 -22.99 10.89
CA SER A 125 -9.60 -21.54 10.91
C SER A 125 -9.25 -21.07 12.32
N LYS A 126 -8.29 -20.15 12.41
CA LYS A 126 -7.92 -19.47 13.66
C LYS A 126 -7.88 -17.97 13.44
N GLU A 127 -8.19 -17.23 14.51
CA GLU A 127 -8.05 -15.78 14.53
C GLU A 127 -6.58 -15.35 14.48
N LEU A 128 -6.34 -14.14 13.96
CA LEU A 128 -5.01 -13.54 13.94
C LEU A 128 -4.59 -13.02 15.32
N ASP A 129 -3.28 -12.92 15.53
CA ASP A 129 -2.71 -12.48 16.81
C ASP A 129 -2.97 -10.99 17.12
N ASN A 130 -3.34 -10.70 18.37
CA ASN A 130 -3.48 -9.35 18.94
C ASN A 130 -2.09 -8.88 19.47
N PRO A 131 -1.74 -7.58 19.48
CA PRO A 131 -2.52 -6.37 19.17
C PRO A 131 -2.55 -5.89 17.73
N LEU A 132 -1.85 -6.54 16.80
CA LEU A 132 -1.86 -6.11 15.39
C LEU A 132 -3.17 -6.49 14.67
N GLY A 133 -3.86 -7.52 15.16
CA GLY A 133 -5.28 -7.75 14.94
C GLY A 133 -5.70 -8.04 13.51
N ASN A 134 -7.02 -8.00 13.28
CA ASN A 134 -7.61 -8.30 11.98
C ASN A 134 -7.53 -7.11 11.01
N PRO A 135 -7.25 -7.33 9.72
CA PRO A 135 -7.21 -6.26 8.73
C PRO A 135 -8.62 -5.73 8.43
N SER A 136 -8.72 -4.46 8.02
CA SER A 136 -9.95 -3.96 7.40
C SER A 136 -10.05 -4.41 5.95
N GLY A 137 -11.26 -4.37 5.37
CA GLY A 137 -11.50 -4.65 3.95
C GLY A 137 -10.62 -3.78 3.02
N ALA A 138 -10.33 -2.55 3.44
CA ALA A 138 -9.36 -1.66 2.82
C ALA A 138 -7.97 -2.32 2.66
N GLY A 139 -7.50 -3.09 3.63
CA GLY A 139 -6.23 -3.82 3.55
C GLY A 139 -6.32 -5.06 2.65
N ILE A 140 -7.48 -5.70 2.58
CA ILE A 140 -7.70 -6.91 1.77
C ILE A 140 -7.64 -6.62 0.27
N ILE A 141 -8.23 -5.51 -0.18
CA ILE A 141 -8.34 -5.21 -1.62
C ILE A 141 -7.01 -4.81 -2.27
N TYR A 142 -5.93 -4.56 -1.52
CA TYR A 142 -4.60 -4.17 -2.02
C TYR A 142 -4.05 -5.12 -3.08
N GLY A 143 -4.45 -6.39 -3.00
CA GLY A 143 -3.99 -7.42 -3.93
C GLY A 143 -4.42 -7.15 -5.38
N ALA A 144 -5.57 -6.49 -5.57
CA ALA A 144 -6.13 -6.18 -6.88
C ALA A 144 -5.69 -4.79 -7.35
N SER A 145 -5.48 -4.62 -8.67
CA SER A 145 -5.19 -3.31 -9.25
C SER A 145 -6.33 -2.32 -9.00
N GLY A 146 -5.97 -1.17 -8.41
CA GLY A 146 -6.86 -0.11 -7.95
C GLY A 146 -7.20 -0.20 -6.46
N GLY A 147 -6.88 -1.30 -5.78
CA GLY A 147 -7.23 -1.49 -4.37
C GLY A 147 -6.42 -0.63 -3.40
N VAL A 148 -5.16 -0.31 -3.72
CA VAL A 148 -4.33 0.58 -2.88
C VAL A 148 -4.86 2.01 -2.95
N MET A 149 -5.08 2.48 -4.18
CA MET A 149 -5.75 3.75 -4.50
C MET A 149 -7.08 3.87 -3.77
N GLU A 150 -7.96 2.89 -3.93
CA GLU A 150 -9.29 2.88 -3.29
C GLU A 150 -9.17 2.96 -1.76
N SER A 151 -8.28 2.18 -1.15
CA SER A 151 -8.07 2.22 0.29
C SER A 151 -7.52 3.57 0.80
N ALA A 152 -6.58 4.17 0.07
CA ALA A 152 -6.03 5.48 0.39
C ALA A 152 -7.12 6.57 0.26
N LEU A 153 -7.92 6.55 -0.80
CA LEU A 153 -9.00 7.52 -1.01
C LEU A 153 -10.13 7.38 0.02
N ARG A 154 -10.51 6.16 0.43
CA ARG A 154 -11.45 5.93 1.54
C ARG A 154 -10.99 6.63 2.82
N SER A 155 -9.69 6.52 3.12
CA SER A 155 -9.10 7.14 4.32
C SER A 155 -8.92 8.66 4.17
N ALA A 156 -8.49 9.12 3.00
CA ALA A 156 -8.28 10.54 2.72
C ALA A 156 -9.59 11.33 2.78
N ASP A 157 -10.68 10.77 2.25
CA ASP A 157 -12.01 11.37 2.36
C ASP A 157 -12.45 11.56 3.82
N TYR A 158 -12.33 10.52 4.65
CA TYR A 158 -12.62 10.61 6.08
C TYR A 158 -11.76 11.68 6.77
N MET A 159 -10.45 11.66 6.56
CA MET A 159 -9.52 12.61 7.19
C MET A 159 -9.82 14.06 6.78
N LEU A 160 -10.17 14.31 5.51
CA LEU A 160 -10.57 15.64 5.04
C LEU A 160 -11.88 16.10 5.67
N ARG A 161 -12.86 15.19 5.86
CA ARG A 161 -14.11 15.49 6.57
C ARG A 161 -13.86 15.81 8.04
N VAL A 162 -13.01 15.04 8.73
CA VAL A 162 -12.61 15.33 10.12
C VAL A 162 -11.92 16.68 10.22
N LYS A 163 -11.01 16.99 9.29
CA LYS A 163 -10.36 18.30 9.23
C LYS A 163 -11.38 19.43 9.03
N LYS A 164 -12.42 19.22 8.23
CA LYS A 164 -13.48 20.21 8.00
C LYS A 164 -14.30 20.48 9.27
N GLU A 165 -14.59 19.47 10.08
CA GLU A 165 -15.36 19.63 11.33
C GLU A 165 -14.51 20.19 12.48
N THR A 166 -13.25 19.77 12.59
CA THR A 166 -12.37 20.10 13.73
C THR A 166 -11.38 21.24 13.47
N GLY A 167 -11.25 21.66 12.21
CA GLY A 167 -10.22 22.61 11.75
C GLY A 167 -8.81 22.03 11.67
N SER A 168 -8.58 20.75 12.00
CA SER A 168 -7.24 20.17 12.09
C SER A 168 -7.18 18.66 11.81
N LEU A 169 -6.01 18.15 11.40
CA LEU A 169 -5.74 16.70 11.33
C LEU A 169 -5.23 16.13 12.67
N LYS A 170 -5.17 16.94 13.73
CA LYS A 170 -4.68 16.51 15.05
C LYS A 170 -5.37 15.24 15.58
N PRO A 171 -6.71 15.05 15.47
CA PRO A 171 -7.35 13.81 15.89
C PRO A 171 -6.79 12.58 15.17
N ILE A 172 -6.57 12.70 13.86
CA ILE A 172 -6.05 11.64 12.99
C ILE A 172 -4.61 11.26 13.39
N ILE A 173 -3.76 12.27 13.63
CA ILE A 173 -2.36 12.06 14.01
C ILE A 173 -2.24 11.47 15.42
N ASN A 174 -3.20 11.78 16.29
CA ASN A 174 -3.28 11.27 17.66
C ASN A 174 -3.95 9.90 17.76
N GLY A 175 -4.39 9.28 16.66
CA GLY A 175 -5.11 8.00 16.69
C GLY A 175 -6.46 8.06 17.39
N GLU A 176 -7.11 9.22 17.38
CA GLU A 176 -8.43 9.39 17.97
C GLU A 176 -9.49 8.77 17.04
N ASN A 177 -10.39 7.96 17.61
CA ASN A 177 -11.53 7.37 16.88
C ASN A 177 -12.66 8.41 16.73
N TYR A 178 -12.36 9.50 16.02
CA TYR A 178 -13.25 10.64 15.88
C TYR A 178 -14.54 10.26 15.14
N GLN A 179 -15.69 10.52 15.76
CA GLN A 179 -16.99 10.30 15.14
C GLN A 179 -17.47 11.58 14.46
N LEU A 180 -17.56 11.56 13.14
CA LEU A 180 -18.12 12.67 12.35
C LEU A 180 -19.56 12.95 12.79
N THR A 181 -19.85 14.22 13.02
CA THR A 181 -21.17 14.69 13.46
C THR A 181 -22.19 14.70 12.33
N LYS A 182 -21.75 14.85 11.08
CA LYS A 182 -22.59 14.81 9.88
C LYS A 182 -22.02 13.87 8.83
N ASN A 183 -22.90 13.20 8.08
CA ASN A 183 -22.52 12.31 6.98
C ASN A 183 -21.42 11.33 7.40
N LYS A 184 -21.69 10.52 8.44
CA LYS A 184 -20.73 9.55 9.00
C LYS A 184 -20.03 8.74 7.91
N TYR A 185 -20.80 8.34 6.90
CA TYR A 185 -20.32 7.65 5.72
C TYR A 185 -20.39 8.54 4.47
N SER A 186 -19.41 8.37 3.57
CA SER A 186 -19.40 8.97 2.24
C SER A 186 -19.60 7.90 1.14
N PRO A 187 -19.99 8.32 -0.08
CA PRO A 187 -20.03 7.41 -1.22
C PRO A 187 -18.69 6.70 -1.46
N VAL A 188 -17.56 7.36 -1.20
CA VAL A 188 -16.23 6.76 -1.36
C VAL A 188 -15.96 5.71 -0.28
N SER A 189 -16.41 5.92 0.97
CA SER A 189 -16.20 4.95 2.05
C SER A 189 -17.10 3.71 1.94
N GLN A 190 -18.30 3.86 1.36
CA GLN A 190 -19.27 2.75 1.26
C GLN A 190 -19.27 2.06 -0.10
N GLY A 191 -18.94 2.78 -1.16
CA GLY A 191 -18.97 2.29 -2.52
C GLY A 191 -17.63 1.73 -3.00
N ARG A 192 -17.67 1.20 -4.21
CA ARG A 192 -16.48 0.92 -5.01
C ARG A 192 -16.22 2.11 -5.91
N ILE A 193 -14.96 2.49 -6.08
CA ILE A 193 -14.61 3.52 -7.06
C ILE A 193 -14.75 2.93 -8.46
N GLU A 194 -15.62 3.52 -9.27
CA GLU A 194 -15.82 3.11 -10.66
C GLU A 194 -14.74 3.72 -11.56
N PHE A 195 -13.73 2.91 -11.86
CA PHE A 195 -12.70 3.29 -12.82
C PHE A 195 -13.13 2.97 -14.25
N LYS A 196 -13.09 3.98 -15.13
CA LYS A 196 -13.35 3.83 -16.56
C LYS A 196 -12.05 3.52 -17.28
N GLN A 197 -12.10 2.59 -18.23
CA GLN A 197 -10.93 2.28 -19.06
C GLN A 197 -10.64 3.43 -20.02
N VAL A 198 -9.37 3.84 -20.11
CA VAL A 198 -8.96 4.88 -21.07
C VAL A 198 -9.04 4.32 -22.49
N ARG A 199 -9.76 5.01 -23.38
CA ARG A 199 -9.98 4.57 -24.76
C ARG A 199 -8.64 4.31 -25.46
N GLY A 200 -8.48 3.11 -26.02
CA GLY A 200 -7.26 2.68 -26.72
C GLY A 200 -6.08 2.31 -25.81
N GLN A 201 -6.21 2.37 -24.48
CA GLN A 201 -5.13 2.07 -23.53
C GLN A 201 -5.53 0.94 -22.56
N GLN A 202 -5.37 -0.31 -23.00
CA GLN A 202 -5.56 -1.47 -22.13
C GLN A 202 -4.60 -1.43 -20.93
N GLY A 203 -5.15 -1.55 -19.72
CA GLY A 203 -4.38 -1.54 -18.48
C GLY A 203 -4.18 -0.17 -17.86
N ILE A 204 -4.76 0.90 -18.42
CA ILE A 204 -4.90 2.21 -17.77
C ILE A 204 -6.38 2.49 -17.55
N LYS A 205 -6.73 2.81 -16.31
CA LYS A 205 -8.09 3.21 -15.94
C LYS A 205 -8.03 4.55 -15.22
N GLU A 206 -9.07 5.36 -15.36
CA GLU A 206 -9.18 6.68 -14.77
C GLU A 206 -10.53 6.90 -14.10
N ALA A 207 -10.57 7.83 -13.15
CA ALA A 207 -11.79 8.30 -12.52
C ALA A 207 -11.62 9.74 -12.04
N VAL A 208 -12.74 10.42 -11.83
CA VAL A 208 -12.79 11.63 -11.00
C VAL A 208 -13.50 11.26 -9.71
N VAL A 209 -12.81 11.41 -8.58
CA VAL A 209 -13.31 11.00 -7.26
C VAL A 209 -13.46 12.23 -6.39
N ASN A 210 -14.64 12.42 -5.80
CA ASN A 210 -14.85 13.48 -4.82
C ASN A 210 -14.45 12.97 -3.43
N ILE A 211 -13.41 13.56 -2.83
CA ILE A 211 -13.00 13.29 -1.45
C ILE A 211 -13.04 14.57 -0.63
N GLY A 212 -13.77 14.57 0.49
CA GLY A 212 -13.90 15.74 1.36
C GLY A 212 -14.36 17.01 0.65
N GLY A 213 -15.15 16.90 -0.43
CA GLY A 213 -15.60 18.02 -1.27
C GLY A 213 -14.62 18.45 -2.37
N LYS A 214 -13.48 17.78 -2.54
CA LYS A 214 -12.50 18.05 -3.60
C LYS A 214 -12.57 16.98 -4.69
N ASN A 215 -12.65 17.39 -5.96
CA ASN A 215 -12.58 16.47 -7.09
C ASN A 215 -11.12 16.17 -7.44
N LEU A 216 -10.72 14.90 -7.35
CA LEU A 216 -9.39 14.41 -7.74
C LEU A 216 -9.50 13.60 -9.03
N ARG A 217 -8.64 13.91 -10.00
CA ARG A 217 -8.40 13.10 -11.19
C ARG A 217 -7.41 12.00 -10.80
N VAL A 218 -7.84 10.76 -10.88
CA VAL A 218 -7.02 9.61 -10.47
C VAL A 218 -6.84 8.62 -11.61
N ALA A 219 -5.71 7.92 -11.61
CA ALA A 219 -5.47 6.82 -12.54
C ALA A 219 -4.92 5.57 -11.84
N VAL A 220 -5.25 4.41 -12.41
CA VAL A 220 -4.74 3.11 -12.01
C VAL A 220 -4.09 2.47 -13.22
N VAL A 221 -2.81 2.09 -13.06
CA VAL A 221 -1.99 1.50 -14.11
C VAL A 221 -1.59 0.09 -13.73
N SER A 222 -1.92 -0.87 -14.60
CA SER A 222 -1.46 -2.25 -14.55
C SER A 222 -0.45 -2.50 -15.68
N GLY A 223 0.78 -2.86 -15.30
CA GLY A 223 1.87 -3.18 -16.22
C GLY A 223 2.85 -2.02 -16.46
N LEU A 224 4.15 -2.28 -16.36
CA LEU A 224 5.19 -1.25 -16.58
C LEU A 224 5.21 -0.69 -18.01
N GLY A 225 4.82 -1.49 -19.00
CA GLY A 225 4.65 -1.00 -20.38
C GLY A 225 3.57 0.08 -20.49
N ASN A 226 2.51 -0.04 -19.68
CA ASN A 226 1.47 0.98 -19.59
C ASN A 226 1.90 2.17 -18.72
N ALA A 227 2.68 1.93 -17.65
CA ALA A 227 3.27 3.00 -16.86
C ALA A 227 4.14 3.92 -17.72
N ARG A 228 4.97 3.34 -18.61
CA ARG A 228 5.72 4.09 -19.62
C ARG A 228 4.82 5.02 -20.43
N LYS A 229 3.75 4.47 -21.03
CA LYS A 229 2.80 5.24 -21.85
C LYS A 229 2.17 6.38 -21.05
N LEU A 230 1.75 6.13 -19.81
CA LEU A 230 1.17 7.15 -18.95
C LEU A 230 2.16 8.29 -18.68
N ILE A 231 3.40 7.96 -18.30
CA ILE A 231 4.44 8.96 -18.01
C ILE A 231 4.73 9.82 -19.25
N GLU A 232 4.90 9.21 -20.43
CA GLU A 232 5.12 9.97 -21.66
C GLU A 232 3.94 10.90 -22.00
N ASN A 233 2.70 10.47 -21.74
CA ASN A 233 1.53 11.31 -21.90
C ASN A 233 1.51 12.49 -20.90
N ILE A 234 1.94 12.27 -19.65
CA ILE A 234 2.07 13.32 -18.63
C ILE A 234 3.15 14.33 -19.06
N LYS A 235 4.33 13.86 -19.49
CA LYS A 235 5.43 14.71 -19.98
C LYS A 235 5.00 15.54 -21.19
N ALA A 236 4.25 14.94 -22.10
CA ALA A 236 3.68 15.61 -23.27
C ALA A 236 2.44 16.48 -22.95
N LYS A 237 2.07 16.63 -21.67
CA LYS A 237 0.89 17.39 -21.20
C LYS A 237 -0.43 16.93 -21.84
N LYS A 238 -0.52 15.67 -22.29
CA LYS A 238 -1.72 15.06 -22.89
C LYS A 238 -2.74 14.61 -21.85
N CYS A 239 -2.30 14.42 -20.60
CA CYS A 239 -3.16 14.07 -19.48
C CYS A 239 -2.63 14.72 -18.20
N GLN A 240 -3.50 14.84 -17.20
CA GLN A 240 -3.16 15.40 -15.89
C GLN A 240 -3.92 14.62 -14.82
N TYR A 241 -3.20 14.22 -13.78
CA TYR A 241 -3.74 13.48 -12.64
C TYR A 241 -3.25 14.10 -11.34
N ASP A 242 -4.00 13.87 -10.28
CA ASP A 242 -3.68 14.30 -8.92
C ASP A 242 -3.00 13.16 -8.14
N TYR A 243 -3.48 11.93 -8.32
CA TYR A 243 -2.97 10.74 -7.64
C TYR A 243 -3.05 9.53 -8.57
N VAL A 244 -1.97 8.74 -8.65
CA VAL A 244 -1.85 7.61 -9.59
C VAL A 244 -1.30 6.37 -8.90
N GLU A 245 -2.01 5.25 -9.05
CA GLU A 245 -1.51 3.93 -8.67
C GLU A 245 -0.81 3.25 -9.85
N VAL A 246 0.38 2.70 -9.60
CA VAL A 246 1.10 1.90 -10.59
C VAL A 246 1.51 0.55 -10.01
N MET A 247 1.03 -0.51 -10.68
CA MET A 247 1.38 -1.89 -10.38
C MET A 247 2.15 -2.48 -11.56
N ALA A 248 3.31 -3.08 -11.30
CA ALA A 248 4.14 -3.64 -12.36
C ALA A 248 3.52 -4.88 -13.04
N CYS A 249 2.75 -5.67 -12.30
CA CYS A 249 2.13 -6.91 -12.79
C CYS A 249 0.72 -6.64 -13.33
N PRO A 250 0.30 -7.28 -14.45
CA PRO A 250 -1.08 -7.20 -14.91
C PRO A 250 -2.08 -7.66 -13.83
N GLY A 251 -3.08 -6.83 -13.54
CA GLY A 251 -4.10 -7.12 -12.52
C GLY A 251 -3.67 -6.83 -11.08
N GLY A 252 -2.44 -6.35 -10.85
CA GLY A 252 -1.91 -6.09 -9.51
C GLY A 252 -1.18 -7.28 -8.90
N CYS A 253 -1.04 -7.28 -7.58
CA CYS A 253 -0.30 -8.31 -6.84
C CYS A 253 -0.91 -9.72 -6.95
N ILE A 254 -2.21 -9.84 -7.24
CA ILE A 254 -2.86 -11.14 -7.54
C ILE A 254 -2.27 -11.84 -8.78
N GLY A 255 -1.59 -11.09 -9.65
CA GLY A 255 -0.88 -11.57 -10.83
C GLY A 255 0.64 -11.62 -10.65
N GLY A 256 1.14 -11.44 -9.41
CA GLY A 256 2.55 -11.32 -9.13
C GLY A 256 3.37 -12.57 -9.44
N GLY A 257 4.66 -12.37 -9.74
CA GLY A 257 5.57 -13.43 -10.15
C GLY A 257 5.86 -14.50 -9.10
N GLY A 258 5.36 -14.35 -7.86
CA GLY A 258 5.44 -15.36 -6.78
C GLY A 258 4.20 -16.25 -6.64
N GLN A 259 3.17 -16.03 -7.46
CA GLN A 259 1.89 -16.76 -7.39
C GLN A 259 1.95 -18.17 -8.02
N PRO A 260 1.07 -19.11 -7.63
CA PRO A 260 0.92 -20.39 -8.32
C PRO A 260 0.63 -20.22 -9.82
N VAL A 261 1.26 -21.07 -10.63
CA VAL A 261 1.12 -21.09 -12.10
C VAL A 261 0.06 -22.12 -12.52
N PRO A 262 -0.74 -21.87 -13.59
CA PRO A 262 -0.73 -20.68 -14.44
C PRO A 262 -1.38 -19.44 -13.78
N VAL A 263 -1.11 -18.25 -14.34
CA VAL A 263 -1.72 -16.98 -13.92
C VAL A 263 -2.40 -16.33 -15.14
N SER A 264 -3.55 -16.88 -15.54
CA SER A 264 -4.34 -16.38 -16.67
C SER A 264 -5.15 -15.12 -16.32
N ALA A 265 -5.76 -14.47 -17.32
CA ALA A 265 -6.66 -13.34 -17.08
C ALA A 265 -7.89 -13.74 -16.24
N GLU A 266 -8.43 -14.93 -16.49
CA GLU A 266 -9.55 -15.50 -15.74
C GLU A 266 -9.17 -15.77 -14.27
N ILE A 267 -8.03 -16.41 -14.02
CA ILE A 267 -7.53 -16.66 -12.64
C ILE A 267 -7.33 -15.32 -11.90
N ARG A 268 -6.81 -14.30 -12.59
CA ARG A 268 -6.67 -12.96 -12.00
C ARG A 268 -8.02 -12.35 -11.65
N ALA A 269 -9.03 -12.49 -12.50
CA ALA A 269 -10.38 -12.00 -12.25
C ALA A 269 -11.01 -12.72 -11.04
N GLN A 270 -10.90 -14.04 -10.95
CA GLN A 270 -11.39 -14.83 -9.81
C GLN A 270 -10.70 -14.45 -8.50
N ARG A 271 -9.36 -14.31 -8.50
CA ARG A 271 -8.60 -13.84 -7.33
C ARG A 271 -9.02 -12.44 -6.90
N ALA A 272 -9.21 -11.52 -7.84
CA ALA A 272 -9.68 -10.17 -7.53
C ALA A 272 -11.11 -10.19 -6.96
N ALA A 273 -12.02 -10.98 -7.56
CA ALA A 273 -13.39 -11.12 -7.08
C ALA A 273 -13.43 -11.66 -5.63
N ALA A 274 -12.58 -12.64 -5.30
CA ALA A 274 -12.48 -13.15 -3.93
C ALA A 274 -12.10 -12.04 -2.93
N LEU A 275 -11.12 -11.18 -3.25
CA LEU A 275 -10.74 -10.06 -2.38
C LEU A 275 -11.87 -9.04 -2.19
N TYR A 276 -12.57 -8.69 -3.27
CA TYR A 276 -13.70 -7.74 -3.20
C TYR A 276 -14.92 -8.33 -2.47
N ASN A 277 -15.18 -9.63 -2.63
CA ASN A 277 -16.23 -10.32 -1.88
C ASN A 277 -15.91 -10.32 -0.38
N LEU A 278 -14.65 -10.52 0.01
CA LEU A 278 -14.24 -10.40 1.41
C LEU A 278 -14.43 -8.97 1.94
N ASP A 279 -14.02 -7.93 1.20
CA ASP A 279 -14.23 -6.52 1.59
C ASP A 279 -15.71 -6.18 1.81
N GLN A 280 -16.61 -6.70 0.97
CA GLN A 280 -18.05 -6.44 1.09
C GLN A 280 -18.68 -7.09 2.33
N ASN A 281 -18.13 -8.21 2.78
CA ASN A 281 -18.66 -8.98 3.92
C ASN A 281 -18.02 -8.61 5.26
N LEU A 282 -17.04 -7.70 5.27
CA LEU A 282 -16.43 -7.22 6.51
C LEU A 282 -17.17 -6.03 7.09
N ALA A 283 -17.36 -6.04 8.41
CA ALA A 283 -17.90 -4.91 9.15
C ALA A 283 -17.00 -3.68 9.09
N MET A 284 -15.68 -3.90 9.04
CA MET A 284 -14.65 -2.85 9.00
C MET A 284 -14.05 -2.80 7.59
N ARG A 285 -14.32 -1.71 6.84
CA ARG A 285 -13.97 -1.60 5.41
C ARG A 285 -12.96 -0.50 5.11
N ALA A 286 -12.69 0.40 6.05
CA ALA A 286 -11.69 1.43 5.91
C ALA A 286 -10.55 1.28 6.93
N ALA A 287 -9.37 1.83 6.62
CA ALA A 287 -8.21 1.71 7.52
C ALA A 287 -8.38 2.53 8.81
N HIS A 288 -9.10 3.65 8.74
CA HIS A 288 -9.36 4.53 9.89
C HIS A 288 -10.41 3.99 10.87
N GLU A 289 -11.09 2.89 10.53
CA GLU A 289 -12.01 2.18 11.42
C GLU A 289 -11.30 1.10 12.25
N ASN A 290 -10.01 0.85 11.96
CA ASN A 290 -9.25 -0.22 12.59
C ASN A 290 -8.67 0.21 13.94
N GLU A 291 -9.23 -0.31 15.02
CA GLU A 291 -8.81 0.05 16.38
C GLU A 291 -7.36 -0.36 16.68
N SER A 292 -6.88 -1.50 16.18
CA SER A 292 -5.47 -1.90 16.31
C SER A 292 -4.55 -0.88 15.64
N LEU A 293 -4.93 -0.36 14.47
CA LEU A 293 -4.20 0.72 13.80
C LEU A 293 -4.26 2.01 14.62
N LEU A 294 -5.45 2.42 15.07
CA LEU A 294 -5.62 3.64 15.86
C LEU A 294 -4.82 3.57 17.19
N ALA A 295 -4.75 2.40 17.82
CA ALA A 295 -3.93 2.14 19.00
C ALA A 295 -2.44 2.39 18.73
N VAL A 296 -1.90 1.96 17.58
CA VAL A 296 -0.52 2.31 17.19
C VAL A 296 -0.34 3.83 17.15
N TYR A 297 -1.27 4.56 16.54
CA TYR A 297 -1.15 6.03 16.49
C TYR A 297 -1.28 6.69 17.86
N ARG A 298 -2.23 6.24 18.66
CA ARG A 298 -2.58 6.83 19.95
C ARG A 298 -1.56 6.50 21.03
N ASP A 299 -1.13 5.25 21.08
CA ASP A 299 -0.35 4.71 22.20
C ASP A 299 1.15 4.76 21.90
N TYR A 300 1.54 4.67 20.61
CA TYR A 300 2.94 4.67 20.20
C TYR A 300 3.41 5.97 19.53
N PHE A 301 2.61 6.54 18.62
CA PHE A 301 3.02 7.70 17.83
C PHE A 301 2.57 9.06 18.36
N LYS A 302 1.64 9.12 19.30
CA LYS A 302 1.08 10.39 19.81
C LYS A 302 2.19 11.29 20.35
N GLY A 303 2.29 12.50 19.79
CA GLY A 303 3.34 13.47 20.12
C GLY A 303 4.74 13.12 19.57
N ARG A 304 4.88 12.08 18.76
CA ARG A 304 6.14 11.59 18.18
C ARG A 304 6.15 11.68 16.65
N GLN A 305 5.81 12.83 16.09
CA GLN A 305 5.71 13.01 14.63
C GLN A 305 7.01 12.66 13.90
N LYS A 306 8.17 13.02 14.46
CA LYS A 306 9.48 12.63 13.90
C LYS A 306 9.64 11.10 13.80
N LEU A 307 9.07 10.36 14.75
CA LEU A 307 9.10 8.89 14.74
C LEU A 307 8.19 8.33 13.63
N ILE A 308 7.03 8.95 13.38
CA ILE A 308 6.17 8.59 12.24
C ILE A 308 6.95 8.73 10.94
N GLU A 309 7.57 9.89 10.70
CA GLU A 309 8.38 10.13 9.51
C GLU A 309 9.52 9.10 9.39
N GLN A 310 10.24 8.84 10.49
CA GLN A 310 11.35 7.89 10.50
C GLN A 310 10.91 6.44 10.23
N LEU A 311 9.77 6.00 10.76
CA LEU A 311 9.32 4.61 10.70
C LEU A 311 8.38 4.32 9.52
N MET A 312 7.54 5.26 9.13
CA MET A 312 6.53 5.04 8.09
C MET A 312 6.95 5.53 6.71
N HIS A 313 7.98 6.38 6.62
CA HIS A 313 8.42 6.97 5.35
C HIS A 313 9.86 6.58 4.99
N CYS A 314 10.17 6.62 3.70
CA CYS A 314 11.50 6.41 3.14
C CYS A 314 11.72 7.32 1.93
N GLN A 315 12.98 7.41 1.51
CA GLN A 315 13.39 8.15 0.32
C GLN A 315 13.87 7.19 -0.77
N TYR A 316 13.76 7.61 -2.01
CA TYR A 316 14.24 6.91 -3.20
C TYR A 316 15.33 7.73 -3.87
N ASN A 317 16.25 7.05 -4.55
CA ASN A 317 17.40 7.70 -5.16
C ASN A 317 17.55 7.26 -6.61
N VAL A 318 18.12 8.13 -7.44
CA VAL A 318 18.51 7.77 -8.80
C VAL A 318 19.42 6.54 -8.75
N ALA A 319 19.10 5.54 -9.56
CA ALA A 319 19.89 4.33 -9.63
C ALA A 319 20.56 4.23 -11.00
N SER A 320 21.84 3.88 -11.02
CA SER A 320 22.54 3.58 -12.26
C SER A 320 22.15 2.17 -12.73
N ARG A 321 22.00 1.98 -14.04
CA ARG A 321 21.86 0.64 -14.62
C ARG A 321 23.22 -0.04 -14.68
N THR A 322 23.74 -0.45 -13.53
CA THR A 322 24.84 -1.41 -13.52
C THR A 322 24.21 -2.79 -13.72
N GLY A 323 24.47 -3.40 -14.87
CA GLY A 323 24.13 -4.81 -15.09
C GLY A 323 24.90 -5.71 -14.13
N TYR A 324 24.75 -7.03 -14.26
CA TYR A 324 25.66 -7.96 -13.61
C TYR A 324 27.07 -7.69 -14.16
N VAL A 325 27.90 -6.98 -13.40
CA VAL A 325 29.33 -6.88 -13.69
C VAL A 325 29.89 -8.24 -13.31
N LYS A 326 30.05 -9.10 -14.30
CA LYS A 326 30.76 -10.37 -14.15
C LYS A 326 32.15 -9.98 -13.64
N LYS A 327 32.42 -10.21 -12.35
CA LYS A 327 33.78 -10.11 -11.83
C LYS A 327 34.55 -11.25 -12.52
N PHE A 328 35.34 -10.88 -13.52
CA PHE A 328 36.36 -11.76 -14.11
C PHE A 328 37.46 -11.98 -13.07
#